data_AF-A0A136A1X1-F1
#
_entry.id   AF-A0A136A1X1-F1
#
_cell.length_a   1.000
_cell.length_b   1.000
_cell.length_c   1.000
_cell.angle_alpha   90.00
_cell.angle_beta   90.00
_cell.angle_gamma   90.00
#
_symmetry.space_group_name_H-M   'P 1'
#
loop_
_entity.id
_entity.type
_entity.pdbx_description
1 polymer ?
#
loop_
_entity_poly.entity_id
_entity_poly.type
_entity_poly.pdbx_seq_one_letter_code
_entity_poly.pdbx_strand_id
1 'polypeptide(L)'
;MFEKYIVYRQLEYVLKVGKINMRPSPVFKHGEDRLIKLLAVGMSMDCINQIKVKLEKYPDLKWELDGSTISVSPENGFTVWLTESEQGCTVGYNGWHEEFSEKNEALNCFAFGLSKECRLKVFTKGKTEYKWVMEAFEDGNWVSYSTTALIFFPYWRKTRISYLQNHVSSS
;
A
#
# COMPACT_ATOMS: atom_id res chain seq x y z
N MET A 1 -13.93 -11.66 14.84
CA MET A 1 -13.64 -10.74 15.96
C MET A 1 -12.35 -9.91 15.75
N PHE A 2 -11.80 -9.87 14.52
CA PHE A 2 -10.51 -9.23 14.19
C PHE A 2 -10.62 -8.00 13.27
N GLU A 3 -11.72 -7.81 12.54
CA GLU A 3 -11.97 -6.62 11.70
C GLU A 3 -12.09 -5.30 12.50
N LYS A 4 -12.44 -5.38 13.80
CA LYS A 4 -12.69 -4.17 14.58
C LYS A 4 -11.42 -3.48 15.11
N TYR A 5 -10.29 -4.16 15.25
CA TYR A 5 -9.15 -3.55 15.95
C TYR A 5 -8.25 -2.67 15.06
N ILE A 6 -8.12 -2.99 13.77
CA ILE A 6 -7.33 -2.20 12.81
C ILE A 6 -8.09 -0.92 12.42
N VAL A 7 -9.40 -1.04 12.20
CA VAL A 7 -10.28 0.09 11.84
C VAL A 7 -10.36 1.14 12.97
N TYR A 8 -10.34 0.72 14.24
CA TYR A 8 -10.44 1.66 15.37
C TYR A 8 -9.18 2.50 15.59
N ARG A 9 -7.96 2.00 15.32
CA ARG A 9 -6.74 2.82 15.43
C ARG A 9 -6.57 3.81 14.27
N GLN A 10 -7.11 3.53 13.08
CA GLN A 10 -7.14 4.50 11.97
C GLN A 10 -8.19 5.61 12.17
N LEU A 11 -9.33 5.31 12.80
CA LEU A 11 -10.36 6.32 13.09
C LEU A 11 -9.93 7.35 14.16
N GLU A 12 -9.18 6.94 15.19
CA GLU A 12 -8.70 7.89 16.20
C GLU A 12 -7.67 8.90 15.66
N TYR A 13 -6.91 8.53 14.62
CA TYR A 13 -5.94 9.43 14.00
C TYR A 13 -6.63 10.51 13.15
N VAL A 14 -7.70 10.15 12.42
CA VAL A 14 -8.46 11.09 11.59
C VAL A 14 -9.24 12.11 12.44
N LEU A 15 -9.76 11.70 13.61
CA LEU A 15 -10.52 12.59 14.50
C LEU A 15 -9.63 13.60 15.27
N LYS A 16 -8.34 13.33 15.42
CA LYS A 16 -7.39 14.24 16.11
C LYS A 16 -6.92 15.40 15.25
N VAL A 17 -6.98 15.28 13.92
CA VAL A 17 -6.39 16.27 12.98
C VAL A 17 -7.45 17.24 12.42
N GLY A 18 -8.75 16.95 12.57
CA GLY A 18 -9.85 17.72 11.98
C GLY A 18 -10.48 18.77 12.91
N LYS A 19 -9.75 19.83 13.31
CA LYS A 19 -10.37 21.08 13.78
C LYS A 19 -9.98 22.24 12.87
N ILE A 20 -10.78 22.50 11.84
CA ILE A 20 -10.80 23.79 11.17
C ILE A 20 -12.24 24.29 11.04
N ASN A 21 -12.53 25.36 11.79
CA ASN A 21 -13.74 26.17 11.67
C ASN A 21 -13.73 26.91 10.33
N MET A 22 -14.81 26.85 9.56
CA MET A 22 -15.02 27.73 8.41
C MET A 22 -16.18 28.71 8.69
N ARG A 23 -15.91 30.01 8.59
CA ARG A 23 -16.89 31.07 8.33
C ARG A 23 -16.87 31.42 6.83
N PRO A 24 -17.96 31.93 6.23
CA PRO A 24 -18.10 31.96 4.78
C PRO A 24 -17.61 33.26 4.10
N SER A 25 -16.89 33.07 2.98
CA SER A 25 -16.88 33.83 1.69
C SER A 25 -16.48 35.33 1.65
N PRO A 26 -15.82 35.83 0.56
CA PRO A 26 -16.42 35.88 -0.79
C PRO A 26 -15.53 35.62 -2.03
N VAL A 27 -16.16 34.92 -2.99
CA VAL A 27 -16.16 35.10 -4.47
C VAL A 27 -14.83 35.38 -5.19
N PHE A 28 -14.31 34.35 -5.87
CA PHE A 28 -13.43 34.49 -7.05
C PHE A 28 -14.02 33.73 -8.25
N LYS A 29 -14.22 34.46 -9.35
CA LYS A 29 -14.72 33.96 -10.64
C LYS A 29 -13.61 33.20 -11.38
N HIS A 30 -13.49 31.90 -11.14
CA HIS A 30 -12.77 30.94 -11.99
C HIS A 30 -13.27 29.51 -11.70
N GLY A 31 -14.61 29.36 -11.69
CA GLY A 31 -15.32 28.26 -11.05
C GLY A 31 -15.45 26.98 -11.89
N GLU A 32 -15.30 27.03 -13.20
CA GLU A 32 -15.65 25.88 -14.06
C GLU A 32 -14.53 24.82 -14.11
N ASP A 33 -13.26 25.22 -14.19
CA ASP A 33 -12.14 24.25 -14.26
C ASP A 33 -11.92 23.51 -12.94
N ARG A 34 -12.11 24.18 -11.80
CA ARG A 34 -12.01 23.52 -10.49
C ARG A 34 -13.21 22.65 -10.20
N LEU A 35 -14.41 23.01 -10.66
CA LEU A 35 -15.59 22.15 -10.51
C LEU A 35 -15.48 20.92 -11.40
N ILE A 36 -14.95 21.01 -12.63
CA ILE A 36 -14.68 19.81 -13.45
C ILE A 36 -13.60 18.95 -12.80
N LYS A 37 -12.53 19.55 -12.26
CA LYS A 37 -11.49 18.80 -11.53
C LYS A 37 -12.03 18.17 -10.25
N LEU A 38 -12.85 18.86 -9.45
CA LEU A 38 -13.47 18.32 -8.23
C LEU A 38 -14.59 17.32 -8.52
N LEU A 39 -15.36 17.50 -9.58
CA LEU A 39 -16.41 16.56 -10.02
C LEU A 39 -15.76 15.29 -10.59
N ALA A 40 -14.63 15.40 -11.32
CA ALA A 40 -13.84 14.25 -11.73
C ALA A 40 -13.14 13.55 -10.54
N VAL A 41 -12.67 14.31 -9.54
CA VAL A 41 -12.15 13.77 -8.27
C VAL A 41 -13.25 13.08 -7.45
N GLY A 42 -14.52 13.48 -7.63
CA GLY A 42 -15.70 12.88 -6.98
C GLY A 42 -16.32 11.69 -7.72
N MET A 43 -15.90 11.39 -8.95
CA MET A 43 -16.30 10.19 -9.69
C MET A 43 -15.33 9.06 -9.41
N SER A 44 -15.58 8.26 -8.36
CA SER A 44 -14.86 7.02 -8.01
C SER A 44 -13.43 6.95 -8.54
N MET A 45 -12.51 7.74 -7.97
CA MET A 45 -11.09 7.58 -8.31
C MET A 45 -10.67 6.15 -7.97
N ASP A 46 -10.34 5.40 -9.01
CA ASP A 46 -9.70 4.10 -8.88
C ASP A 46 -8.43 4.22 -8.03
N CYS A 47 -8.12 3.16 -7.27
CA CYS A 47 -6.95 3.06 -6.42
C CYS A 47 -5.68 3.49 -7.15
N ILE A 48 -5.49 3.12 -8.42
CA ILE A 48 -4.30 3.53 -9.18
C ILE A 48 -4.20 5.07 -9.30
N ASN A 49 -5.31 5.75 -9.58
CA ASN A 49 -5.29 7.21 -9.67
C ASN A 49 -5.01 7.86 -8.30
N GLN A 50 -5.55 7.29 -7.22
CA GLN A 50 -5.25 7.76 -5.87
C GLN A 50 -3.78 7.55 -5.50
N ILE A 51 -3.19 6.42 -5.90
CA ILE A 51 -1.76 6.15 -5.71
C ILE A 51 -0.93 7.18 -6.49
N LYS A 52 -1.21 7.41 -7.78
CA LYS A 52 -0.48 8.39 -8.60
C LYS A 52 -0.45 9.78 -7.95
N VAL A 53 -1.61 10.28 -7.52
CA VAL A 53 -1.72 11.59 -6.84
C VAL A 53 -0.88 11.62 -5.55
N LYS A 54 -0.81 10.51 -4.80
CA LYS A 54 0.05 10.42 -3.61
C LYS A 54 1.54 10.35 -3.98
N LEU A 55 1.88 9.66 -5.05
CA LEU A 55 3.25 9.51 -5.55
C LEU A 55 3.85 10.81 -6.08
N GLU A 56 3.03 11.77 -6.54
CA GLU A 56 3.50 13.12 -6.91
C GLU A 56 4.25 13.84 -5.77
N LYS A 57 4.02 13.44 -4.51
CA LYS A 57 4.73 13.98 -3.33
C LYS A 57 6.14 13.40 -3.16
N TYR A 58 6.49 12.36 -3.91
CA TYR A 58 7.75 11.64 -3.82
C TYR A 58 8.40 11.56 -5.22
N PRO A 59 8.91 12.67 -5.76
CA PRO A 59 9.37 12.75 -7.15
C PRO A 59 10.57 11.84 -7.45
N ASP A 60 11.35 11.49 -6.42
CA ASP A 60 12.51 10.58 -6.57
C ASP A 60 12.13 9.10 -6.58
N LEU A 61 10.87 8.78 -6.26
CA LEU A 61 10.40 7.41 -6.17
C LEU A 61 10.03 6.89 -7.56
N LYS A 62 10.73 5.85 -8.00
CA LYS A 62 10.46 5.20 -9.29
C LYS A 62 9.20 4.34 -9.18
N TRP A 63 8.26 4.61 -10.09
CA TRP A 63 7.04 3.86 -10.23
C TRP A 63 6.74 3.60 -11.70
N GLU A 64 6.06 2.49 -11.97
CA GLU A 64 5.69 2.05 -13.31
C GLU A 64 4.19 1.76 -13.34
N LEU A 65 3.58 1.96 -14.51
CA LEU A 65 2.19 1.60 -14.79
C LEU A 65 2.18 0.66 -15.99
N ASP A 66 1.66 -0.54 -15.79
CA ASP A 66 1.48 -1.55 -16.83
C ASP A 66 0.04 -2.06 -16.79
N GLY A 67 -0.76 -1.68 -17.80
CA GLY A 67 -2.18 -1.98 -17.85
C GLY A 67 -2.94 -1.49 -16.61
N SER A 68 -3.55 -2.42 -15.88
CA SER A 68 -4.26 -2.17 -14.61
C SER A 68 -3.39 -2.41 -13.38
N THR A 69 -2.06 -2.37 -13.51
CA THR A 69 -1.12 -2.56 -12.40
C THR A 69 -0.21 -1.35 -12.25
N ILE A 70 -0.12 -0.82 -11.02
CA ILE A 70 0.89 0.16 -10.63
C ILE A 70 1.90 -0.49 -9.70
N SER A 71 3.19 -0.24 -9.92
CA SER A 71 4.28 -0.76 -9.12
C SER A 71 5.23 0.35 -8.67
N VAL A 72 5.79 0.19 -7.49
CA VAL A 72 6.74 1.12 -6.87
C VAL A 72 7.90 0.30 -6.35
N SER A 73 9.12 0.65 -6.74
CA SER A 73 10.33 -0.12 -6.41
C SER A 73 11.35 0.77 -5.68
N PRO A 74 11.21 0.93 -4.34
CA PRO A 74 12.19 1.66 -3.55
C PRO A 74 13.56 0.99 -3.58
N GLU A 75 14.63 1.78 -3.52
CA GLU A 75 15.99 1.22 -3.46
C GLU A 75 16.20 0.42 -2.17
N ASN A 76 16.87 -0.73 -2.27
CA ASN A 76 17.19 -1.64 -1.16
C ASN A 76 15.98 -2.23 -0.40
N GLY A 77 14.77 -2.14 -0.98
CA GLY A 77 13.55 -2.63 -0.38
C GLY A 77 12.90 -3.78 -1.16
N PHE A 78 11.58 -3.77 -1.25
CA PHE A 78 10.79 -4.68 -2.07
C PHE A 78 9.77 -3.92 -2.90
N THR A 79 9.44 -4.45 -4.08
CA THR A 79 8.46 -3.85 -4.97
C THR A 79 7.07 -3.99 -4.34
N VAL A 80 6.38 -2.86 -4.22
CA VAL A 80 4.97 -2.81 -3.84
C VAL A 80 4.16 -2.58 -5.10
N TRP A 81 3.16 -3.41 -5.34
CA TRP A 81 2.31 -3.31 -6.51
C TRP A 81 0.84 -3.45 -6.15
N LEU A 82 -0.03 -2.85 -6.97
CA LEU A 82 -1.47 -2.98 -6.87
C LEU A 82 -2.03 -3.20 -8.27
N THR A 83 -2.89 -4.21 -8.41
CA THR A 83 -3.64 -4.50 -9.63
C THR A 83 -5.12 -4.32 -9.39
N GLU A 84 -5.79 -3.64 -10.31
CA GLU A 84 -7.24 -3.44 -10.31
C GLU A 84 -7.96 -4.42 -11.24
N SER A 85 -9.11 -4.89 -10.78
CA SER A 85 -10.04 -5.74 -11.50
C SER A 85 -11.49 -5.36 -11.19
N GLU A 86 -12.45 -5.93 -11.92
CA GLU A 86 -13.88 -5.75 -11.62
C GLU A 86 -14.28 -6.30 -10.24
N GLN A 87 -13.51 -7.24 -9.69
CA GLN A 87 -13.80 -7.95 -8.44
C GLN A 87 -13.18 -7.27 -7.21
N GLY A 88 -12.33 -6.25 -7.42
CA GLY A 88 -11.60 -5.57 -6.35
C GLY A 88 -10.15 -5.30 -6.72
N CYS A 89 -9.31 -5.19 -5.70
CA CYS A 89 -7.88 -4.91 -5.86
C CYS A 89 -7.04 -6.03 -5.27
N THR A 90 -5.94 -6.37 -5.93
CA THR A 90 -4.89 -7.22 -5.36
C THR A 90 -3.69 -6.36 -5.06
N VAL A 91 -3.19 -6.40 -3.83
CA VAL A 91 -1.94 -5.73 -3.43
C VAL A 91 -0.88 -6.78 -3.22
N GLY A 92 0.35 -6.51 -3.65
CA GLY A 92 1.46 -7.41 -3.39
C GLY A 92 2.78 -6.75 -3.10
N TYR A 93 3.63 -7.53 -2.42
CA TYR A 93 4.99 -7.21 -1.99
C TYR A 93 5.92 -8.30 -2.53
N ASN A 94 6.62 -8.02 -3.62
CA ASN A 94 7.25 -9.07 -4.43
C ASN A 94 6.27 -10.23 -4.69
N GLY A 95 6.52 -11.42 -4.13
CA GLY A 95 5.67 -12.61 -4.27
C GLY A 95 4.57 -12.78 -3.21
N TRP A 96 4.53 -11.95 -2.16
CA TRP A 96 3.38 -11.89 -1.25
C TRP A 96 2.24 -11.11 -1.90
N HIS A 97 1.00 -11.52 -1.70
CA HIS A 97 -0.18 -10.78 -2.14
C HIS A 97 -1.42 -11.06 -1.30
N GLU A 98 -2.36 -10.13 -1.32
CA GLU A 98 -3.67 -10.23 -0.69
C GLU A 98 -4.73 -9.53 -1.56
N GLU A 99 -5.94 -10.10 -1.58
CA GLU A 99 -7.09 -9.58 -2.33
C GLU A 99 -8.01 -8.78 -1.41
N PHE A 100 -8.50 -7.65 -1.90
CA PHE A 100 -9.33 -6.70 -1.18
C PHE A 100 -10.56 -6.35 -2.02
N SER A 101 -11.75 -6.53 -1.45
CA SER A 101 -12.99 -6.01 -2.03
C SER A 101 -13.14 -4.50 -1.79
N GLU A 102 -12.56 -4.00 -0.69
CA GLU A 102 -12.64 -2.60 -0.28
C GLU A 102 -11.41 -1.80 -0.74
N LYS A 103 -11.64 -0.78 -1.58
CA LYS A 103 -10.58 0.06 -2.17
C LYS A 103 -9.70 0.73 -1.11
N ASN A 104 -10.31 1.21 -0.02
CA ASN A 104 -9.57 1.89 1.05
C ASN A 104 -8.62 0.94 1.79
N GLU A 105 -9.02 -0.32 1.98
CA GLU A 105 -8.17 -1.34 2.60
C GLU A 105 -6.97 -1.67 1.71
N ALA A 106 -7.21 -1.84 0.40
CA ALA A 106 -6.14 -2.03 -0.58
C ALA A 106 -5.15 -0.85 -0.59
N LEU A 107 -5.65 0.38 -0.58
CA LEU A 107 -4.80 1.59 -0.54
C LEU A 107 -4.01 1.71 0.76
N ASN A 108 -4.60 1.32 1.89
CA ASN A 108 -3.91 1.30 3.18
C ASN A 108 -2.83 0.21 3.21
N CYS A 109 -3.11 -0.97 2.67
CA CYS A 109 -2.14 -2.04 2.51
C CYS A 109 -0.98 -1.56 1.62
N PHE A 110 -1.27 -1.03 0.43
CA PHE A 110 -0.24 -0.48 -0.46
C PHE A 110 0.66 0.56 0.22
N ALA A 111 0.06 1.50 0.97
CA ALA A 111 0.82 2.50 1.72
C ALA A 111 1.65 1.89 2.85
N PHE A 112 1.12 0.88 3.55
CA PHE A 112 1.82 0.16 4.60
C PHE A 112 3.07 -0.54 4.07
N GLY A 113 2.98 -1.18 2.91
CA GLY A 113 4.12 -1.80 2.22
C GLY A 113 5.28 -0.85 1.91
N LEU A 114 5.01 0.44 1.74
CA LEU A 114 6.04 1.47 1.50
C LEU A 114 6.62 2.08 2.79
N SER A 115 5.99 1.80 3.93
CA SER A 115 6.38 2.36 5.22
C SER A 115 7.53 1.59 5.87
N LYS A 116 8.21 2.25 6.82
CA LYS A 116 9.21 1.62 7.70
C LYS A 116 8.61 0.61 8.69
N GLU A 117 7.29 0.56 8.84
CA GLU A 117 6.61 -0.32 9.80
C GLU A 117 6.25 -1.68 9.19
N CYS A 118 6.48 -1.85 7.88
CA CYS A 118 6.34 -3.11 7.17
C CYS A 118 7.72 -3.65 6.78
N ARG A 119 7.91 -4.96 6.94
CA ARG A 119 9.02 -5.67 6.30
C ARG A 119 8.55 -6.99 5.70
N LEU A 120 9.26 -7.42 4.67
CA LEU A 120 9.02 -8.69 4.01
C LEU A 120 10.13 -9.67 4.39
N LYS A 121 9.76 -10.74 5.10
CA LYS A 121 10.65 -11.86 5.38
C LYS A 121 10.57 -12.86 4.25
N VAL A 122 11.64 -12.97 3.50
CA VAL A 122 11.72 -13.77 2.27
C VAL A 122 12.53 -15.04 2.52
N PHE A 123 11.95 -16.18 2.16
CA PHE A 123 12.60 -17.48 2.21
C PHE A 123 13.00 -17.90 0.80
N THR A 124 14.28 -18.22 0.63
CA THR A 124 14.87 -18.61 -0.66
C THR A 124 15.48 -20.00 -0.55
N LYS A 125 15.26 -20.85 -1.56
CA LYS A 125 15.96 -22.13 -1.74
C LYS A 125 16.75 -22.12 -3.05
N GLY A 126 18.07 -22.15 -2.94
CA GLY A 126 18.94 -21.88 -4.09
C GLY A 126 18.74 -20.45 -4.60
N LYS A 127 18.22 -20.31 -5.83
CA LYS A 127 17.90 -19.02 -6.46
C LYS A 127 16.40 -18.69 -6.45
N THR A 128 15.57 -19.54 -5.85
CA THR A 128 14.11 -19.43 -5.90
C THR A 128 13.57 -18.93 -4.57
N GLU A 129 12.99 -17.74 -4.57
CA GLU A 129 12.10 -17.31 -3.49
C GLU A 129 10.83 -18.16 -3.52
N TYR A 130 10.40 -18.66 -2.37
CA TYR A 130 9.27 -19.60 -2.32
C TYR A 130 8.29 -19.34 -1.18
N LYS A 131 8.64 -18.48 -0.22
CA LYS A 131 7.76 -18.09 0.88
C LYS A 131 8.06 -16.66 1.27
N TRP A 132 7.01 -15.87 1.42
CA TRP A 132 7.05 -14.48 1.82
C TRP A 132 6.12 -14.32 3.02
N VAL A 133 6.64 -13.70 4.08
CA VAL A 133 5.88 -13.40 5.30
C VAL A 133 5.89 -11.89 5.48
N MET A 134 4.70 -11.30 5.47
CA MET A 134 4.51 -9.89 5.82
C MET A 134 4.61 -9.77 7.34
N GLU A 135 5.54 -8.94 7.81
CA GLU A 135 5.70 -8.62 9.23
C GLU A 135 5.48 -7.13 9.46
N ALA A 136 4.76 -6.80 10.54
CA ALA A 136 4.54 -5.43 10.99
C ALA A 136 5.33 -5.14 12.25
N PHE A 137 5.77 -3.90 12.43
CA PHE A 137 6.44 -3.46 13.64
C PHE A 137 5.43 -2.93 14.65
N GLU A 138 5.25 -3.64 15.76
CA GLU A 138 4.25 -3.36 16.78
C GLU A 138 4.85 -3.52 18.17
N ASP A 139 4.62 -2.54 19.04
CA ASP A 139 5.08 -2.55 20.44
C ASP A 139 6.57 -2.93 20.59
N GLY A 140 7.40 -2.42 19.67
CA GLY A 140 8.84 -2.66 19.66
C GLY A 140 9.28 -4.00 19.05
N ASN A 141 8.35 -4.80 18.51
CA ASN A 141 8.60 -6.15 18.01
C ASN A 141 8.07 -6.33 16.59
N TRP A 142 8.71 -7.23 15.84
CA TRP A 142 8.20 -7.63 14.53
C TRP A 142 7.23 -8.80 14.67
N VAL A 143 5.99 -8.61 14.24
CA VAL A 143 4.89 -9.58 14.33
C VAL A 143 4.54 -10.08 12.93
N SER A 144 4.50 -11.39 12.73
CA SER A 144 4.07 -11.99 11.46
C SER A 144 2.55 -11.94 11.32
N TYR A 145 2.07 -11.41 10.20
CA TYR A 145 0.65 -11.21 9.93
C TYR A 145 0.10 -12.17 8.89
N SER A 146 0.75 -12.24 7.72
CA SER A 146 0.27 -13.02 6.58
C SER A 146 1.42 -13.72 5.86
N THR A 147 1.12 -14.81 5.16
CA THR A 147 2.09 -15.66 4.46
C THR A 147 1.58 -16.09 3.10
N THR A 148 2.40 -15.90 2.07
CA THR A 148 2.22 -16.51 0.75
C THR A 148 3.38 -17.47 0.50
N ALA A 149 3.10 -18.65 -0.05
CA ALA A 149 4.13 -19.62 -0.38
C ALA A 149 3.79 -20.37 -1.67
N LEU A 150 4.84 -20.70 -2.43
CA LEU A 150 4.73 -21.60 -3.58
C LEU A 150 4.58 -23.03 -3.08
N ILE A 151 3.74 -23.80 -3.77
CA ILE A 151 3.59 -25.24 -3.53
C ILE A 151 4.76 -26.01 -4.17
N PHE A 152 5.18 -25.59 -5.37
CA PHE A 152 6.28 -26.22 -6.11
C PHE A 152 7.55 -25.37 -6.03
N PHE A 153 8.53 -25.85 -5.26
CA PHE A 153 9.84 -25.21 -5.11
C PHE A 153 10.92 -26.28 -4.84
N PRO A 154 12.22 -25.97 -5.06
CA PRO A 154 13.29 -26.94 -4.88
C PRO A 154 13.58 -27.23 -3.40
N TYR A 155 12.70 -28.00 -2.74
CA TYR A 155 12.69 -28.19 -1.28
C TYR A 155 13.99 -28.77 -0.71
N TRP A 156 14.75 -29.52 -1.52
CA TRP A 156 16.05 -30.13 -1.17
C TRP A 156 17.20 -29.12 -1.07
N ARG A 157 17.05 -27.89 -1.57
CA ARG A 157 18.12 -26.88 -1.48
C ARG A 157 18.16 -26.23 -0.11
N LYS A 158 19.34 -25.72 0.28
CA LYS A 158 19.53 -24.97 1.53
C LYS A 158 18.63 -23.73 1.55
N THR A 159 17.94 -23.52 2.67
CA THR A 159 17.12 -22.33 2.91
C THR A 159 18.01 -21.15 3.30
N ARG A 160 17.74 -19.99 2.72
CA ARG A 160 18.24 -18.68 3.14
C ARG A 160 17.05 -17.80 3.47
N ILE A 161 17.23 -16.93 4.47
CA ILE A 161 16.22 -15.98 4.91
C ILE A 161 16.82 -14.59 4.77
N SER A 162 16.09 -13.70 4.12
CA SER A 162 16.42 -12.27 4.03
C SER A 162 15.22 -11.44 4.51
N TYR A 163 15.52 -10.23 4.93
CA TYR A 163 14.52 -9.25 5.37
C TYR A 163 14.66 -8.04 4.46
N LEU A 164 13.57 -7.69 3.77
CA LEU A 164 13.48 -6.51 2.91
C LEU A 164 12.57 -5.49 3.60
N GLN A 165 12.93 -4.21 3.54
CA GLN A 165 12.17 -3.15 4.20
C GLN A 165 12.21 -1.89 3.35
N ASN A 166 11.04 -1.25 3.21
CA ASN A 166 10.92 0.03 2.53
C ASN A 166 11.04 1.18 3.55
N HIS A 167 11.52 2.34 3.09
CA HIS A 167 11.74 3.52 3.94
C HIS A 167 11.17 4.80 3.31
N VAL A 168 10.12 4.67 2.50
CA VAL A 168 9.57 5.79 1.71
C VAL A 168 8.78 6.75 2.59
N SER A 169 7.94 6.22 3.47
CA SER A 169 7.14 7.01 4.39
C SER A 169 7.42 6.63 5.84
N SER A 170 7.60 7.64 6.68
CA SER A 170 7.36 7.52 8.12
C SER A 170 5.89 7.87 8.37
N SER A 171 5.13 6.93 8.93
CA SER A 171 3.81 7.16 9.52
C SER A 171 3.81 8.35 10.47
#